data_AF-A0A8T8S8E4-F1
#
_entry.id   AF-A0A8T8S8E4-F1
#
_cell.length_a   1.000
_cell.length_b   1.000
_cell.length_c   1.000
_cell.angle_alpha   90.00
_cell.angle_beta   90.00
_cell.angle_gamma   90.00
#
_symmetry.space_group_name_H-M   'P 1'
#
loop_
_entity.id
_entity.type
_entity.pdbx_description
1 polymer ?
#
loop_
_entity_poly.entity_id
_entity_poly.type
_entity_poly.pdbx_seq_one_letter_code
_entity_poly.pdbx_strand_id
1 'polypeptide(L)'
;PANSTKVIKNPYSWTRAANMVFVDQPIGTGFSRGTVKARNEDDVSRDLIGFLENFFDVFQEFKGNPFYITAESYGGMYGTYLADAIYSRPDAVNAKAGINLKGLATIDAVLNEYWGSQEIPALPYAIAHQHDLKLSDDFLKRLTANASAGGILGYLDEWLTYPPKARLPVPQVFFDNPDFSIWNRVYAEAKARVGPSFNIYNTNPKWSWYEYQDPLGASPGQKPSATNFVNNVTGFKEAIHADPSIQWRFRGTRRYVFLDDTDTSPMPDNGVLNRVIDRSTRTLIQHGLQE
;
A
#
# COMPACT_ATOMS: atom_id res chain seq x y z
N PRO A 1 13.94 -13.41 -17.05
CA PRO A 1 13.22 -13.90 -15.87
C PRO A 1 11.84 -13.22 -15.67
N ALA A 2 11.59 -12.05 -16.30
CA ALA A 2 10.26 -11.40 -16.52
C ALA A 2 9.25 -12.17 -17.38
N ASN A 3 9.51 -13.44 -17.61
CA ASN A 3 8.75 -14.36 -18.45
C ASN A 3 8.82 -15.79 -17.91
N SER A 4 9.14 -15.95 -16.62
CA SER A 4 9.13 -17.28 -15.99
C SER A 4 7.73 -17.85 -16.09
N THR A 5 7.63 -19.05 -16.67
CA THR A 5 6.41 -19.87 -16.68
C THR A 5 6.41 -20.89 -15.56
N LYS A 6 7.41 -20.85 -14.67
CA LYS A 6 7.59 -21.79 -13.56
C LYS A 6 7.33 -21.11 -12.22
N VAL A 7 6.61 -21.82 -11.34
CA VAL A 7 6.37 -21.42 -9.95
C VAL A 7 7.44 -22.05 -9.06
N ILE A 8 7.98 -21.27 -8.13
CA ILE A 8 8.98 -21.71 -7.14
C ILE A 8 8.38 -21.54 -5.75
N LYS A 9 8.52 -22.57 -4.90
CA LYS A 9 8.00 -22.53 -3.53
C LYS A 9 8.76 -21.50 -2.70
N ASN A 10 8.04 -20.55 -2.08
CA ASN A 10 8.61 -19.63 -1.11
C ASN A 10 8.73 -20.32 0.28
N PRO A 11 9.94 -20.58 0.81
CA PRO A 11 10.12 -21.20 2.12
C PRO A 11 9.68 -20.30 3.29
N TYR A 12 9.49 -19.00 3.06
CA TYR A 12 9.09 -18.01 4.06
C TYR A 12 7.64 -17.52 3.91
N SER A 13 6.81 -18.28 3.18
CA SER A 13 5.40 -17.94 2.96
C SER A 13 4.62 -17.80 4.28
N TRP A 14 3.73 -16.79 4.34
CA TRP A 14 2.80 -16.61 5.47
C TRP A 14 1.79 -17.76 5.61
N THR A 15 1.60 -18.57 4.56
CA THR A 15 0.79 -19.80 4.63
C THR A 15 1.33 -20.84 5.61
N ARG A 16 2.57 -20.65 6.12
CA ARG A 16 3.12 -21.47 7.21
C ARG A 16 2.51 -21.19 8.58
N ALA A 17 1.88 -20.03 8.76
CA ALA A 17 1.34 -19.58 10.04
C ALA A 17 -0.17 -19.31 10.00
N ALA A 18 -0.74 -19.06 8.82
CA ALA A 18 -2.16 -18.73 8.66
C ALA A 18 -2.74 -19.27 7.34
N ASN A 19 -4.06 -19.39 7.28
CA ASN A 19 -4.77 -19.53 6.01
C ASN A 19 -4.84 -18.16 5.34
N MET A 20 -4.36 -18.07 4.09
CA MET A 20 -4.27 -16.81 3.35
C MET A 20 -5.36 -16.74 2.28
N VAL A 21 -6.07 -15.62 2.22
CA VAL A 21 -7.04 -15.30 1.16
C VAL A 21 -6.52 -14.07 0.42
N PHE A 22 -6.23 -14.22 -0.87
CA PHE A 22 -5.83 -13.13 -1.75
C PHE A 22 -7.01 -12.75 -2.63
N VAL A 23 -7.38 -11.46 -2.64
CA VAL A 23 -8.57 -10.96 -3.33
C VAL A 23 -8.15 -9.92 -4.36
N ASP A 24 -8.40 -10.21 -5.64
CA ASP A 24 -8.31 -9.18 -6.68
C ASP A 24 -9.47 -8.19 -6.48
N GLN A 25 -9.14 -6.94 -6.18
CA GLN A 25 -10.13 -5.90 -5.88
C GLN A 25 -9.58 -4.51 -6.23
N PRO A 26 -10.43 -3.50 -6.51
CA PRO A 26 -11.86 -3.58 -6.78
C PRO A 26 -12.18 -4.27 -8.13
N ILE A 27 -13.46 -4.24 -8.54
CA ILE A 27 -13.87 -4.71 -9.88
C ILE A 27 -13.01 -4.03 -10.96
N GLY A 28 -12.44 -4.82 -11.88
CA GLY A 28 -11.53 -4.34 -12.93
C GLY A 28 -10.04 -4.58 -12.63
N THR A 29 -9.71 -5.02 -11.42
CA THR A 29 -8.37 -5.48 -11.03
C THR A 29 -8.22 -6.99 -11.26
N GLY A 30 -7.10 -7.40 -11.84
CA GLY A 30 -6.74 -8.82 -12.04
C GLY A 30 -7.85 -9.62 -12.74
N PHE A 31 -8.40 -10.62 -12.06
CA PHE A 31 -9.51 -11.46 -12.53
C PHE A 31 -10.91 -10.97 -12.14
N SER A 32 -11.01 -9.93 -11.31
CA SER A 32 -12.31 -9.43 -10.84
C SER A 32 -13.05 -8.68 -11.94
N ARG A 33 -14.24 -9.19 -12.28
CA ARG A 33 -15.07 -8.72 -13.39
C ARG A 33 -16.41 -8.19 -12.93
N GLY A 34 -16.97 -7.28 -13.72
CA GLY A 34 -18.27 -6.66 -13.47
C GLY A 34 -18.31 -5.22 -13.96
N THR A 35 -19.40 -4.52 -13.64
CA THR A 35 -19.50 -3.08 -13.87
C THR A 35 -18.81 -2.34 -12.73
N VAL A 36 -17.79 -1.55 -13.04
CA VAL A 36 -17.15 -0.66 -12.08
C VAL A 36 -18.16 0.38 -11.60
N LYS A 37 -18.50 0.33 -10.31
CA LYS A 37 -19.46 1.23 -9.66
C LYS A 37 -18.90 1.96 -8.45
N ALA A 38 -17.83 1.44 -7.86
CA ALA A 38 -17.21 2.02 -6.69
C ALA A 38 -16.62 3.39 -7.01
N ARG A 39 -16.95 4.39 -6.19
CA ARG A 39 -16.45 5.77 -6.31
C ARG A 39 -15.47 6.15 -5.20
N ASN A 40 -15.49 5.40 -4.10
CA ASN A 40 -14.69 5.68 -2.91
C ASN A 40 -14.45 4.38 -2.11
N GLU A 41 -13.73 4.50 -1.01
CA GLU A 41 -13.34 3.40 -0.15
C GLU A 41 -14.52 2.73 0.58
N ASP A 42 -15.61 3.47 0.83
CA ASP A 42 -16.84 2.91 1.41
C ASP A 42 -17.53 1.94 0.45
N ASP A 43 -17.58 2.30 -0.84
CA ASP A 43 -18.11 1.42 -1.88
C ASP A 43 -17.29 0.13 -2.01
N VAL A 44 -15.95 0.25 -1.99
CA VAL A 44 -15.04 -0.91 -2.05
C VAL A 44 -15.21 -1.78 -0.82
N SER A 45 -15.32 -1.19 0.37
CA SER A 45 -15.52 -1.90 1.63
C SER A 45 -16.85 -2.66 1.65
N ARG A 46 -17.93 -2.08 1.11
CA ARG A 46 -19.21 -2.76 0.95
C ARG A 46 -19.09 -3.98 0.03
N ASP A 47 -18.42 -3.84 -1.10
CA ASP A 47 -18.23 -4.93 -2.05
C ASP A 47 -17.36 -6.06 -1.45
N LEU A 48 -16.31 -5.70 -0.70
CA LEU A 48 -15.45 -6.65 0.01
C LEU A 48 -16.16 -7.35 1.18
N ILE A 49 -17.04 -6.66 1.90
CA ILE A 49 -17.91 -7.29 2.91
C ILE A 49 -18.84 -8.30 2.25
N GLY A 50 -19.46 -7.97 1.12
CA GLY A 50 -20.28 -8.90 0.37
C GLY A 50 -19.49 -10.11 -0.12
N PHE A 51 -18.23 -9.92 -0.53
CA PHE A 51 -17.32 -11.03 -0.82
C PHE A 51 -17.08 -11.91 0.42
N LEU A 52 -16.76 -11.32 1.58
CA LEU A 52 -16.49 -12.05 2.82
C LEU A 52 -17.69 -12.86 3.29
N GLU A 53 -18.90 -12.29 3.21
CA GLU A 53 -20.16 -12.99 3.53
C GLU A 53 -20.33 -14.24 2.66
N ASN A 54 -20.19 -14.09 1.34
CA ASN A 54 -20.26 -15.22 0.41
C ASN A 54 -19.13 -16.23 0.64
N PHE A 55 -17.91 -15.76 0.90
CA PHE A 55 -16.75 -16.60 1.15
C PHE A 55 -17.00 -17.50 2.37
N PHE A 56 -17.44 -16.92 3.49
CA PHE A 56 -17.70 -17.69 4.70
C PHE A 56 -18.94 -18.58 4.57
N ASP A 57 -19.94 -18.23 3.76
CA ASP A 57 -21.08 -19.10 3.47
C ASP A 57 -20.69 -20.35 2.66
N VAL A 58 -19.73 -20.22 1.74
CA VAL A 58 -19.17 -21.34 0.96
C VAL A 58 -18.19 -22.16 1.80
N PHE A 59 -17.26 -21.51 2.51
CA PHE A 59 -16.22 -22.14 3.33
C PHE A 59 -16.56 -22.05 4.82
N GLN A 60 -17.60 -22.78 5.21
CA GLN A 60 -18.18 -22.70 6.55
C GLN A 60 -17.21 -23.09 7.67
N GLU A 61 -16.20 -23.92 7.37
CA GLU A 61 -15.14 -24.31 8.27
C GLU A 61 -14.26 -23.14 8.76
N PHE A 62 -14.32 -21.99 8.08
CA PHE A 62 -13.60 -20.78 8.49
C PHE A 62 -14.45 -19.79 9.29
N LYS A 63 -15.77 -20.02 9.43
CA LYS A 63 -16.65 -19.11 10.18
C LYS A 63 -16.19 -18.94 11.62
N GLY A 64 -16.07 -17.69 12.06
CA GLY A 64 -15.71 -17.36 13.44
C GLY A 64 -14.22 -17.51 13.77
N ASN A 65 -13.38 -18.01 12.85
CA ASN A 65 -11.93 -18.01 13.05
C ASN A 65 -11.40 -16.57 13.20
N PRO A 66 -10.34 -16.36 14.00
CA PRO A 66 -9.65 -15.07 14.04
C PRO A 66 -9.27 -14.61 12.63
N PHE A 67 -9.87 -13.49 12.20
CA PHE A 67 -9.64 -12.90 10.90
C PHE A 67 -8.77 -11.65 11.04
N TYR A 68 -7.78 -11.50 10.17
CA TYR A 68 -6.88 -10.36 10.14
C TYR A 68 -6.83 -9.80 8.73
N ILE A 69 -6.83 -8.46 8.63
CA ILE A 69 -6.61 -7.76 7.38
C ILE A 69 -5.14 -7.38 7.32
N THR A 70 -4.49 -7.70 6.20
CA THR A 70 -3.09 -7.33 5.93
C THR A 70 -3.05 -6.52 4.64
N ALA A 71 -2.39 -5.37 4.65
CA ALA A 71 -2.41 -4.47 3.51
C ALA A 71 -1.06 -3.74 3.32
N GLU A 72 -0.77 -3.37 2.07
CA GLU A 72 0.48 -2.73 1.67
C GLU A 72 0.21 -1.55 0.73
N SER A 73 1.03 -0.49 0.80
CA SER A 73 0.91 0.67 -0.08
C SER A 73 -0.51 1.28 -0.03
N TYR A 74 -1.16 1.53 -1.17
CA TYR A 74 -2.55 1.98 -1.22
C TYR A 74 -3.54 1.00 -0.56
N GLY A 75 -3.14 -0.25 -0.35
CA GLY A 75 -3.85 -1.19 0.51
C GLY A 75 -4.11 -0.65 1.91
N GLY A 76 -3.32 0.30 2.41
CA GLY A 76 -3.61 1.03 3.65
C GLY A 76 -5.00 1.66 3.66
N MET A 77 -5.42 2.25 2.54
CA MET A 77 -6.77 2.79 2.34
C MET A 77 -7.80 1.66 2.43
N TYR A 78 -7.72 0.70 1.52
CA TYR A 78 -8.66 -0.43 1.42
C TYR A 78 -8.79 -1.20 2.74
N GLY A 79 -7.67 -1.54 3.36
CA GLY A 79 -7.61 -2.36 4.55
C GLY A 79 -8.15 -1.63 5.78
N THR A 80 -7.85 -0.33 5.92
CA THR A 80 -8.34 0.46 7.04
C THR A 80 -9.83 0.73 6.92
N TYR A 81 -10.32 1.07 5.72
CA TYR A 81 -11.74 1.27 5.47
C TYR A 81 -12.54 -0.03 5.60
N LEU A 82 -12.03 -1.16 5.11
CA LEU A 82 -12.68 -2.46 5.31
C LEU A 82 -12.77 -2.81 6.79
N ALA A 83 -11.69 -2.61 7.55
CA ALA A 83 -11.67 -2.87 8.98
C ALA A 83 -12.71 -2.00 9.71
N ASP A 84 -12.74 -0.69 9.40
CA ASP A 84 -13.70 0.24 10.00
C ASP A 84 -15.16 -0.11 9.65
N ALA A 85 -15.42 -0.48 8.39
CA ALA A 85 -16.74 -0.90 7.92
C ALA A 85 -17.21 -2.19 8.62
N ILE A 86 -16.33 -3.17 8.81
CA ILE A 86 -16.64 -4.38 9.58
C ILE A 86 -16.92 -4.02 11.03
N TYR A 87 -16.04 -3.25 11.67
CA TYR A 87 -16.21 -2.87 13.07
C TYR A 87 -17.44 -2.00 13.30
N SER A 88 -17.89 -1.24 12.31
CA SER A 88 -19.09 -0.39 12.40
C SER A 88 -20.41 -1.16 12.32
N ARG A 89 -20.39 -2.44 11.90
CA ARG A 89 -21.57 -3.31 11.92
C ARG A 89 -21.84 -3.83 13.34
N PRO A 90 -23.12 -4.10 13.70
CA PRO A 90 -23.43 -4.78 14.95
C PRO A 90 -22.72 -6.14 15.05
N ASP A 91 -22.21 -6.48 16.23
CA ASP A 91 -21.49 -7.74 16.45
C ASP A 91 -22.31 -8.98 16.04
N ALA A 92 -23.62 -8.96 16.30
CA ALA A 92 -24.52 -10.05 15.90
C ALA A 92 -24.60 -10.25 14.38
N VAL A 93 -24.46 -9.16 13.61
CA VAL A 93 -24.46 -9.19 12.14
C VAL A 93 -23.14 -9.78 11.63
N ASN A 94 -22.00 -9.37 12.20
CA ASN A 94 -20.70 -9.94 11.89
C ASN A 94 -20.62 -11.43 12.26
N ALA A 95 -21.09 -11.79 13.46
CA ALA A 95 -21.11 -13.17 13.94
C ALA A 95 -21.97 -14.07 13.03
N LYS A 96 -23.15 -13.61 12.59
CA LYS A 96 -24.00 -14.33 11.64
C LYS A 96 -23.30 -14.54 10.29
N ALA A 97 -22.56 -13.54 9.82
CA ALA A 97 -21.74 -13.60 8.61
C ALA A 97 -20.45 -14.43 8.78
N GLY A 98 -20.15 -14.93 9.99
CA GLY A 98 -18.91 -15.66 10.28
C GLY A 98 -17.65 -14.79 10.36
N ILE A 99 -17.80 -13.46 10.35
CA ILE A 99 -16.67 -12.51 10.37
C ILE A 99 -16.27 -12.24 11.83
N ASN A 100 -15.02 -12.55 12.17
CA ASN A 100 -14.43 -12.32 13.50
C ASN A 100 -13.11 -11.54 13.38
N LEU A 101 -13.19 -10.28 12.99
CA LEU A 101 -12.03 -9.41 12.77
C LEU A 101 -11.30 -9.10 14.08
N LYS A 102 -10.01 -9.44 14.14
CA LYS A 102 -9.15 -9.23 15.31
C LYS A 102 -8.16 -8.09 15.14
N GLY A 103 -7.81 -7.72 13.92
CA GLY A 103 -6.84 -6.67 13.71
C GLY A 103 -6.49 -6.39 12.27
N LEU A 104 -5.71 -5.32 12.13
CA LEU A 104 -5.17 -4.80 10.89
C LEU A 104 -3.64 -4.77 10.99
N ALA A 105 -2.97 -5.26 9.95
CA ALA A 105 -1.54 -5.06 9.76
C ALA A 105 -1.29 -4.31 8.44
N THR A 106 -0.57 -3.20 8.52
CA THR A 106 -0.21 -2.37 7.36
C THR A 106 1.29 -2.33 7.19
N ILE A 107 1.76 -2.45 5.94
CA ILE A 107 3.17 -2.47 5.57
C ILE A 107 3.39 -1.37 4.53
N ASP A 108 4.25 -0.40 4.81
CA ASP A 108 4.59 0.68 3.86
C ASP A 108 3.34 1.33 3.24
N ALA A 109 2.34 1.54 4.10
CA ALA A 109 0.98 1.84 3.69
C ALA A 109 0.70 3.34 3.63
N VAL A 110 -0.17 3.72 2.69
CA VAL A 110 -0.77 5.06 2.64
C VAL A 110 -1.80 5.13 3.76
N LEU A 111 -1.51 5.90 4.80
CA LEU A 111 -2.38 6.10 5.97
C LEU A 111 -2.68 7.57 6.25
N ASN A 112 -1.88 8.46 5.68
CA ASN A 112 -1.92 9.90 5.92
C ASN A 112 -1.46 10.67 4.69
N GLU A 113 -1.78 11.97 4.70
CA GLU A 113 -1.48 12.91 3.61
C GLU A 113 0.01 12.96 3.25
N TYR A 114 0.29 13.18 1.96
CA TYR A 114 1.66 13.21 1.41
C TYR A 114 2.59 14.21 2.11
N TRP A 115 2.05 15.33 2.61
CA TRP A 115 2.87 16.29 3.33
C TRP A 115 3.51 15.65 4.57
N GLY A 116 2.78 14.80 5.29
CA GLY A 116 3.22 14.18 6.54
C GLY A 116 3.94 12.86 6.33
N SER A 117 3.50 12.04 5.37
CA SER A 117 4.11 10.74 5.07
C SER A 117 5.35 10.81 4.19
N GLN A 118 5.47 11.85 3.35
CA GLN A 118 6.52 11.93 2.34
C GLN A 118 7.37 13.18 2.50
N GLU A 119 6.76 14.37 2.56
CA GLU A 119 7.52 15.62 2.47
C GLU A 119 8.31 15.96 3.74
N ILE A 120 7.65 15.88 4.91
CA ILE A 120 8.30 16.08 6.21
C ILE A 120 9.49 15.11 6.43
N PRO A 121 9.35 13.77 6.24
CA PRO A 121 10.45 12.85 6.48
C PRO A 121 11.54 12.85 5.38
N ALA A 122 11.32 13.46 4.21
CA ALA A 122 12.25 13.38 3.09
C ALA A 122 13.65 13.94 3.39
N LEU A 123 13.76 15.05 4.13
CA LEU A 123 15.08 15.62 4.49
C LEU A 123 15.87 14.71 5.44
N PRO A 124 15.35 14.30 6.62
CA PRO A 124 16.09 13.41 7.51
C PRO A 124 16.40 12.07 6.83
N TYR A 125 15.51 11.55 5.99
CA TYR A 125 15.78 10.37 5.17
C TYR A 125 16.96 10.60 4.20
N ALA A 126 16.95 11.71 3.45
CA ALA A 126 18.04 12.04 2.52
C ALA A 126 19.39 12.20 3.21
N ILE A 127 19.41 12.70 4.44
CA ILE A 127 20.63 12.78 5.27
C ILE A 127 21.06 11.37 5.71
N ALA A 128 20.15 10.56 6.25
CA ALA A 128 20.44 9.21 6.72
C ALA A 128 20.91 8.27 5.60
N HIS A 129 20.38 8.46 4.39
CA HIS A 129 20.67 7.65 3.21
C HIS A 129 21.50 8.39 2.16
N GLN A 130 22.25 9.43 2.57
CA GLN A 130 23.03 10.28 1.66
C GLN A 130 23.93 9.47 0.72
N HIS A 131 24.65 8.49 1.29
CA HIS A 131 25.57 7.64 0.54
C HIS A 131 24.83 6.78 -0.49
N ASP A 132 23.73 6.14 -0.08
CA ASP A 132 22.97 5.22 -0.92
C ASP A 132 22.28 5.95 -2.09
N LEU A 133 21.77 7.15 -1.80
CA LEU A 133 21.17 8.06 -2.78
C LEU A 133 22.20 8.84 -3.62
N LYS A 134 23.50 8.68 -3.32
CA LYS A 134 24.62 9.39 -3.97
C LYS A 134 24.45 10.92 -3.95
N LEU A 135 23.94 11.47 -2.85
CA LEU A 135 23.70 12.89 -2.68
C LEU A 135 24.99 13.61 -2.22
N SER A 136 25.31 14.74 -2.83
CA SER A 136 26.46 15.54 -2.41
C SER A 136 26.13 16.41 -1.19
N ASP A 137 27.16 16.77 -0.41
CA ASP A 137 27.01 17.69 0.72
C ASP A 137 26.39 19.03 0.28
N ASP A 138 26.77 19.51 -0.90
CA ASP A 138 26.24 20.73 -1.50
C ASP A 138 24.75 20.61 -1.84
N PHE A 139 24.30 19.45 -2.29
CA PHE A 139 22.88 19.19 -2.47
C PHE A 139 22.14 19.20 -1.13
N LEU A 140 22.65 18.49 -0.11
CA LEU A 140 22.01 18.46 1.21
C LEU A 140 21.96 19.84 1.88
N LYS A 141 23.00 20.67 1.71
CA LYS A 141 22.98 22.07 2.18
C LYS A 141 21.85 22.86 1.53
N ARG A 142 21.67 22.75 0.21
CA ARG A 142 20.55 23.40 -0.49
C ARG A 142 19.21 22.83 -0.08
N LEU A 143 19.09 21.51 0.07
CA LEU A 143 17.86 20.85 0.50
C LEU A 143 17.44 21.33 1.90
N THR A 144 18.40 21.40 2.83
CA THR A 144 18.19 21.92 4.19
C THR A 144 17.75 23.38 4.16
N ALA A 145 18.37 24.23 3.34
CA ALA A 145 17.94 25.62 3.16
C ALA A 145 16.51 25.72 2.61
N ASN A 146 16.10 24.83 1.69
CA ASN A 146 14.72 24.78 1.19
C ASN A 146 13.74 24.35 2.29
N ALA A 147 14.07 23.31 3.07
CA ALA A 147 13.26 22.87 4.21
C ALA A 147 13.11 23.97 5.28
N SER A 148 14.19 24.71 5.55
CA SER A 148 14.17 25.87 6.45
C SER A 148 13.29 26.99 5.92
N ALA A 149 13.39 27.32 4.63
CA ALA A 149 12.57 28.35 4.00
C ALA A 149 11.07 27.97 3.96
N GLY A 150 10.76 26.68 3.84
CA GLY A 150 9.40 26.15 3.93
C GLY A 150 8.87 25.99 5.36
N GLY A 151 9.68 26.29 6.39
CA GLY A 151 9.26 26.18 7.79
C GLY A 151 9.05 24.73 8.26
N ILE A 152 9.69 23.75 7.61
CA ILE A 152 9.56 22.32 7.97
C ILE A 152 10.84 21.73 8.58
N LEU A 153 11.93 22.50 8.62
CA LEU A 153 13.16 22.08 9.30
C LEU A 153 12.91 21.96 10.82
N GLY A 154 13.20 20.80 11.40
CA GLY A 154 12.96 20.53 12.83
C GLY A 154 11.53 20.12 13.18
N TYR A 155 10.64 19.97 12.19
CA TYR A 155 9.23 19.61 12.42
C TYR A 155 9.09 18.31 13.23
N LEU A 156 9.83 17.27 12.87
CA LEU A 156 9.77 15.98 13.57
C LEU A 156 10.21 16.10 15.03
N ASP A 157 11.30 16.82 15.31
CA ASP A 157 11.79 17.01 16.68
C ASP A 157 10.81 17.79 17.56
N GLU A 158 10.09 18.74 16.95
CA GLU A 158 9.10 19.54 17.65
C GLU A 158 7.79 18.77 17.91
N TRP A 159 7.28 18.08 16.89
CA TRP A 159 5.91 17.56 16.88
C TRP A 159 5.81 16.05 17.10
N LEU A 160 6.82 15.27 16.72
CA LEU A 160 6.85 13.82 16.90
C LEU A 160 7.41 13.44 18.29
N THR A 161 6.77 13.95 19.33
CA THR A 161 7.11 13.70 20.73
C THR A 161 6.03 12.87 21.43
N TYR A 162 6.41 12.09 22.44
CA TYR A 162 5.47 11.35 23.27
C TYR A 162 5.50 11.85 24.73
N PRO A 163 4.34 12.13 25.37
CA PRO A 163 3.00 12.14 24.77
C PRO A 163 2.84 13.28 23.73
N PRO A 164 1.96 13.11 22.72
CA PRO A 164 1.76 14.11 21.67
C PRO A 164 1.21 15.42 22.26
N LYS A 165 1.78 16.55 21.83
CA LYS A 165 1.42 17.90 22.31
C LYS A 165 0.02 18.34 21.85
N ALA A 166 -0.32 18.02 20.60
CA ALA A 166 -1.59 18.31 19.94
C ALA A 166 -1.72 17.46 18.68
N ARG A 167 -2.78 17.66 17.89
CA ARG A 167 -2.80 17.20 16.50
C ARG A 167 -1.66 17.86 15.72
N LEU A 168 -1.03 17.09 14.85
CA LEU A 168 0.06 17.57 14.00
C LEU A 168 -0.44 18.72 13.11
N PRO A 169 0.13 19.95 13.22
CA PRO A 169 -0.28 21.05 12.36
C PRO A 169 0.29 20.86 10.97
N VAL A 170 -0.51 21.11 9.94
CA VAL A 170 -0.04 21.12 8.54
C VAL A 170 0.79 22.39 8.33
N PRO A 171 2.06 22.30 7.91
CA PRO A 171 2.86 23.48 7.62
C PRO A 171 2.24 24.37 6.52
N GLN A 172 2.26 25.68 6.74
CA GLN A 172 1.60 26.66 5.86
C GLN A 172 2.11 26.59 4.40
N VAL A 173 3.37 26.21 4.20
CA VAL A 173 3.99 26.09 2.88
C VAL A 173 3.21 25.17 1.93
N PHE A 174 2.54 24.13 2.46
CA PHE A 174 1.77 23.20 1.63
C PHE A 174 0.44 23.78 1.15
N PHE A 175 -0.02 24.89 1.73
CA PHE A 175 -1.16 25.67 1.22
C PHE A 175 -0.70 26.79 0.29
N ASP A 176 0.39 27.47 0.66
CA ASP A 176 0.88 28.66 -0.05
C ASP A 176 1.61 28.32 -1.35
N ASN A 177 2.24 27.15 -1.40
CA ASN A 177 3.05 26.70 -2.53
C ASN A 177 2.78 25.22 -2.85
N PRO A 178 1.85 24.92 -3.78
CA PRO A 178 1.54 23.55 -4.15
C PRO A 178 2.70 22.81 -4.83
N ASP A 179 3.71 23.54 -5.32
CA ASP A 179 4.91 22.96 -5.94
C ASP A 179 6.04 22.70 -4.92
N PHE A 180 5.83 23.03 -3.64
CA PHE A 180 6.83 22.77 -2.60
C PHE A 180 6.95 21.26 -2.35
N SER A 181 8.10 20.70 -2.71
CA SER A 181 8.42 19.30 -2.41
C SER A 181 9.92 19.12 -2.16
N ILE A 182 10.24 18.57 -0.99
CA ILE A 182 11.57 18.09 -0.62
C ILE A 182 11.81 16.75 -1.30
N TRP A 183 10.81 15.87 -1.31
CA TRP A 183 10.95 14.54 -1.90
C TRP A 183 11.25 14.60 -3.39
N ASN A 184 10.54 15.43 -4.17
CA ASN A 184 10.77 15.53 -5.62
C ASN A 184 12.20 15.99 -5.93
N ARG A 185 12.80 16.83 -5.08
CA ARG A 185 14.20 17.26 -5.21
C ARG A 185 15.15 16.10 -4.93
N VAL A 186 14.90 15.34 -3.87
CA VAL A 186 15.68 14.12 -3.53
C VAL A 186 15.57 13.10 -4.64
N TYR A 187 14.36 12.79 -5.08
CA TYR A 187 14.07 11.88 -6.19
C TYR A 187 14.82 12.28 -7.46
N ALA A 188 14.74 13.54 -7.88
CA ALA A 188 15.37 14.02 -9.10
C ALA A 188 16.90 13.90 -9.06
N GLU A 189 17.52 14.31 -7.94
CA GLU A 189 18.98 14.20 -7.76
C GLU A 189 19.41 12.73 -7.69
N ALA A 190 18.75 11.92 -6.86
CA ALA A 190 19.08 10.50 -6.70
C ALA A 190 18.94 9.75 -8.04
N LYS A 191 17.87 9.99 -8.79
CA LYS A 191 17.67 9.42 -10.13
C LYS A 191 18.78 9.84 -11.09
N ALA A 192 19.22 11.10 -11.07
CA ALA A 192 20.31 11.58 -11.91
C ALA A 192 21.67 10.97 -11.54
N ARG A 193 21.91 10.69 -10.25
CA ARG A 193 23.21 10.19 -9.74
C ARG A 193 23.33 8.67 -9.70
N VAL A 194 22.27 7.99 -9.30
CA VAL A 194 22.19 6.53 -9.21
C VAL A 194 21.88 5.94 -10.59
N GLY A 195 21.11 6.65 -11.41
CA GLY A 195 20.79 6.24 -12.77
C GLY A 195 19.76 5.09 -12.81
N PRO A 196 19.88 4.14 -13.75
CA PRO A 196 18.91 3.04 -13.94
C PRO A 196 18.69 2.14 -12.73
N SER A 197 19.59 2.17 -11.74
CA SER A 197 19.52 1.36 -10.52
C SER A 197 18.69 2.00 -9.40
N PHE A 198 18.21 3.25 -9.57
CA PHE A 198 17.40 3.92 -8.58
C PHE A 198 15.99 3.33 -8.53
N ASN A 199 15.50 3.01 -7.33
CA ASN A 199 14.16 2.53 -7.10
C ASN A 199 13.55 3.25 -5.88
N ILE A 200 12.35 3.78 -6.04
CA ILE A 200 11.64 4.46 -4.94
C ILE A 200 11.14 3.48 -3.88
N TYR A 201 10.95 2.21 -4.23
CA TYR A 201 10.53 1.15 -3.31
C TYR A 201 11.72 0.45 -2.64
N ASN A 202 12.96 0.85 -2.97
CA ASN A 202 14.19 0.41 -2.31
C ASN A 202 15.35 1.33 -2.69
N THR A 203 15.68 2.26 -1.80
CA THR A 203 16.71 3.28 -2.06
C THR A 203 18.15 2.81 -1.86
N ASN A 204 18.39 1.59 -1.38
CA ASN A 204 19.73 1.09 -1.15
C ASN A 204 20.30 0.33 -2.37
N PRO A 205 21.22 0.92 -3.15
CA PRO A 205 21.74 0.28 -4.36
C PRO A 205 22.63 -0.95 -4.08
N LYS A 206 23.23 -1.04 -2.88
CA LYS A 206 24.06 -2.19 -2.50
C LYS A 206 23.22 -3.42 -2.15
N TRP A 207 21.89 -3.33 -2.17
CA TRP A 207 20.95 -4.47 -2.05
C TRP A 207 19.79 -4.38 -3.04
N SER A 208 19.66 -3.28 -3.81
CA SER A 208 18.68 -3.15 -4.90
C SER A 208 18.95 -4.09 -6.07
N TRP A 209 20.04 -4.87 -6.01
CA TRP A 209 20.31 -6.02 -6.87
C TRP A 209 19.52 -7.26 -6.50
N TYR A 210 18.48 -7.17 -5.66
CA TYR A 210 17.51 -8.26 -5.54
C TYR A 210 17.22 -8.81 -6.94
N GLU A 211 17.77 -9.99 -7.25
CA GLU A 211 17.29 -10.84 -8.34
C GLU A 211 15.82 -11.26 -8.09
N TYR A 212 15.23 -10.79 -6.98
CA TYR A 212 13.81 -10.70 -6.77
C TYR A 212 13.26 -9.56 -7.61
N GLN A 213 13.14 -9.93 -8.86
CA GLN A 213 11.94 -9.63 -9.59
C GLN A 213 10.70 -9.91 -8.72
N ASP A 214 9.60 -9.18 -8.96
CA ASP A 214 8.29 -9.54 -8.41
C ASP A 214 7.99 -11.03 -8.66
N PRO A 215 6.97 -11.62 -8.03
CA PRO A 215 6.64 -13.04 -8.27
C PRO A 215 6.40 -13.43 -9.74
N LEU A 216 6.23 -12.45 -10.64
CA LEU A 216 6.06 -12.61 -12.10
C LEU A 216 7.31 -12.30 -12.91
N GLY A 217 8.40 -11.95 -12.24
CA GLY A 217 9.66 -11.67 -12.87
C GLY A 217 9.85 -10.20 -13.30
N ALA A 218 9.01 -9.25 -12.90
CA ALA A 218 9.25 -7.84 -13.18
C ALA A 218 10.23 -7.23 -12.17
N SER A 219 11.25 -6.50 -12.63
CA SER A 219 12.01 -5.65 -11.70
C SER A 219 11.08 -4.55 -11.16
N PRO A 220 11.31 -4.03 -9.94
CA PRO A 220 10.53 -2.90 -9.43
C PRO A 220 10.43 -1.75 -10.45
N GLY A 221 9.21 -1.30 -10.74
CA GLY A 221 8.94 -0.26 -11.75
C GLY A 221 8.78 -0.77 -13.20
N GLN A 222 9.07 -2.04 -13.49
CA GLN A 222 8.74 -2.66 -14.78
C GLN A 222 7.32 -3.22 -14.75
N LYS A 223 6.62 -3.13 -15.89
CA LYS A 223 5.35 -3.85 -16.05
C LYS A 223 5.69 -5.34 -16.26
N PRO A 224 5.05 -6.26 -15.52
CA PRO A 224 5.22 -7.69 -15.81
C PRO A 224 4.81 -7.99 -17.24
N SER A 225 5.51 -8.94 -17.86
CA SER A 225 5.26 -9.30 -19.26
C SER A 225 3.82 -9.75 -19.44
N ALA A 226 3.24 -9.43 -20.61
CA ALA A 226 2.00 -10.06 -21.04
C ALA A 226 2.13 -11.59 -21.13
N THR A 227 3.35 -12.08 -21.34
CA THR A 227 3.71 -13.50 -21.46
C THR A 227 4.18 -14.14 -20.14
N ASN A 228 3.48 -13.87 -19.05
CA ASN A 228 3.77 -14.41 -17.72
C ASN A 228 3.04 -15.75 -17.46
N PHE A 229 3.35 -16.42 -16.34
CA PHE A 229 2.74 -17.72 -16.01
C PHE A 229 1.19 -17.67 -15.92
N VAL A 230 0.64 -16.57 -15.40
CA VAL A 230 -0.81 -16.37 -15.22
C VAL A 230 -1.53 -16.33 -16.57
N ASN A 231 -0.89 -15.74 -17.58
CA ASN A 231 -1.49 -15.54 -18.90
C ASN A 231 -1.17 -16.67 -19.89
N ASN A 232 0.02 -17.27 -19.82
CA ASN A 232 0.56 -18.08 -20.91
C ASN A 232 0.74 -19.57 -20.59
N VAL A 233 0.51 -20.00 -19.35
CA VAL A 233 0.50 -21.44 -19.03
C VAL A 233 -0.88 -22.01 -19.38
N THR A 234 -0.92 -22.87 -20.40
CA THR A 234 -2.14 -23.57 -20.82
C THR A 234 -2.76 -24.33 -19.65
N GLY A 235 -4.07 -24.16 -19.44
CA GLY A 235 -4.82 -24.83 -18.38
C GLY A 235 -4.74 -24.15 -17.01
N PHE A 236 -3.88 -23.14 -16.81
CA PHE A 236 -3.71 -22.50 -15.51
C PHE A 236 -4.97 -21.77 -15.05
N LYS A 237 -5.58 -20.96 -15.92
CA LYS A 237 -6.79 -20.19 -15.59
C LYS A 237 -7.96 -21.11 -15.29
N GLU A 238 -8.10 -22.17 -16.08
CA GLU A 238 -9.10 -23.21 -15.87
C GLU A 238 -8.91 -23.93 -14.52
N ALA A 239 -7.66 -24.22 -14.15
CA ALA A 239 -7.32 -24.88 -12.88
C ALA A 239 -7.64 -24.04 -11.64
N ILE A 240 -7.61 -22.70 -11.76
CA ILE A 240 -8.03 -21.78 -10.68
C ILE A 240 -9.48 -21.29 -10.85
N HIS A 241 -10.22 -21.87 -11.80
CA HIS A 241 -11.58 -21.47 -12.14
C HIS A 241 -11.75 -19.99 -12.53
N ALA A 242 -10.69 -19.38 -13.08
CA ALA A 242 -10.73 -18.06 -13.67
C ALA A 242 -11.18 -18.14 -15.14
N ASP A 243 -11.79 -17.05 -15.63
CA ASP A 243 -12.22 -16.94 -17.02
C ASP A 243 -11.00 -16.93 -17.97
N PRO A 244 -10.85 -17.94 -18.86
CA PRO A 244 -9.66 -18.07 -19.69
C PRO A 244 -9.52 -16.92 -20.71
N SER A 245 -10.61 -16.21 -21.02
CA SER A 245 -10.61 -15.06 -21.92
C SER A 245 -9.98 -13.80 -21.30
N ILE A 246 -9.87 -13.73 -19.97
CA ILE A 246 -9.29 -12.58 -19.29
C ILE A 246 -7.78 -12.60 -19.43
N GLN A 247 -7.21 -11.53 -19.99
CA GLN A 247 -5.78 -11.27 -19.86
C GLN A 247 -5.53 -10.61 -18.50
N TRP A 248 -4.93 -11.35 -17.57
CA TRP A 248 -4.56 -10.85 -16.25
C TRP A 248 -3.50 -9.75 -16.37
N ARG A 249 -3.65 -8.69 -15.56
CA ARG A 249 -2.74 -7.55 -15.53
C ARG A 249 -2.45 -7.16 -14.08
N PHE A 250 -1.19 -6.87 -13.79
CA PHE A 250 -0.72 -6.46 -12.45
C PHE A 250 -1.30 -5.12 -11.99
N ARG A 251 -1.55 -4.20 -12.92
CA ARG A 251 -2.44 -3.05 -12.69
C ARG A 251 -3.66 -3.25 -13.57
N GLY A 252 -4.84 -2.92 -13.04
CA GLY A 252 -6.12 -3.12 -13.70
C GLY A 252 -6.18 -2.57 -15.13
N THR A 253 -7.26 -2.88 -15.85
CA THR A 253 -7.43 -2.44 -17.24
C THR A 253 -7.57 -0.92 -17.39
N ARG A 254 -7.82 -0.22 -16.28
CA ARG A 254 -7.93 1.24 -16.18
C ARG A 254 -6.76 1.83 -15.40
N ARG A 255 -6.48 3.11 -15.67
CA ARG A 255 -5.49 3.89 -14.91
C ARG A 255 -5.92 4.07 -13.45
N TYR A 256 -7.22 4.16 -13.22
CA TYR A 256 -7.83 4.28 -11.90
C TYR A 256 -8.93 3.22 -11.75
N VAL A 257 -9.10 2.71 -10.53
CA VAL A 257 -10.04 1.62 -10.22
C VAL A 257 -11.44 2.14 -9.87
N PHE A 258 -11.56 3.42 -9.52
CA PHE A 258 -12.82 4.06 -9.20
C PHE A 258 -13.55 4.56 -10.45
N LEU A 259 -14.87 4.62 -10.37
CA LEU A 259 -15.71 5.21 -11.40
C LEU A 259 -15.42 6.73 -11.48
N ASP A 260 -15.23 7.23 -12.69
CA ASP A 260 -14.96 8.64 -13.00
C ASP A 260 -13.74 9.25 -12.27
N ASP A 261 -12.82 8.41 -11.78
CA ASP A 261 -11.62 8.79 -11.04
C ASP A 261 -11.93 9.61 -9.76
N THR A 262 -13.02 9.26 -9.07
CA THR A 262 -13.67 10.08 -8.02
C THR A 262 -13.30 9.77 -6.57
N ASP A 263 -12.17 9.10 -6.29
CA ASP A 263 -11.86 8.79 -4.89
C ASP A 263 -11.66 10.09 -4.07
N THR A 264 -12.61 10.34 -3.19
CA THR A 264 -12.71 11.50 -2.30
C THR A 264 -12.68 11.09 -0.84
N SER A 265 -12.31 9.83 -0.58
CA SER A 265 -12.19 9.29 0.76
C SER A 265 -11.12 10.07 1.53
N PRO A 266 -11.41 10.54 2.76
CA PRO A 266 -10.38 11.15 3.58
C PRO A 266 -9.26 10.15 3.88
N MET A 267 -8.05 10.65 4.11
CA MET A 267 -6.95 9.80 4.55
C MET A 267 -7.29 9.07 5.86
N PRO A 268 -6.82 7.82 6.07
CA PRO A 268 -7.16 7.02 7.24
C PRO A 268 -6.86 7.68 8.59
N ASP A 269 -5.79 8.46 8.69
CA ASP A 269 -5.42 9.23 9.88
C ASP A 269 -6.43 10.31 10.26
N ASN A 270 -7.36 10.65 9.37
CA ASN A 270 -8.51 11.52 9.66
C ASN A 270 -9.67 10.77 10.34
N GLY A 271 -9.33 9.95 11.34
CA GLY A 271 -10.28 9.32 12.25
C GLY A 271 -10.70 7.88 11.90
N VAL A 272 -10.52 7.40 10.67
CA VAL A 272 -10.85 6.02 10.30
C VAL A 272 -9.91 5.04 11.01
N LEU A 273 -8.60 5.30 10.93
CA LEU A 273 -7.57 4.51 11.57
C LEU A 273 -7.70 4.52 13.11
N ASN A 274 -8.10 5.65 13.71
CA ASN A 274 -8.36 5.74 15.15
C ASN A 274 -9.45 4.76 15.59
N ARG A 275 -10.59 4.74 14.87
CA ARG A 275 -11.69 3.80 15.15
C ARG A 275 -11.25 2.34 15.01
N VAL A 276 -10.41 2.06 14.01
CA VAL A 276 -9.84 0.72 13.82
C VAL A 276 -8.90 0.36 14.97
N ILE A 277 -8.02 1.25 15.40
CA ILE A 277 -7.11 1.02 16.54
C ILE A 277 -7.90 0.76 17.82
N ASP A 278 -8.91 1.58 18.11
CA ASP A 278 -9.71 1.48 19.33
C ASP A 278 -10.50 0.16 19.42
N ARG A 279 -10.86 -0.43 18.28
CA ARG A 279 -11.68 -1.66 18.21
C ARG A 279 -10.86 -2.93 17.92
N SER A 280 -9.66 -2.78 17.37
CA SER A 280 -8.77 -3.90 17.09
C SER A 280 -8.21 -4.49 18.38
N THR A 281 -8.09 -5.82 18.42
CA THR A 281 -7.27 -6.46 19.46
C THR A 281 -5.79 -6.14 19.25
N ARG A 282 -5.36 -6.03 17.99
CA ARG A 282 -4.01 -5.61 17.62
C ARG A 282 -4.00 -4.89 16.30
N THR A 283 -3.41 -3.70 16.28
CA THR A 283 -3.05 -2.99 15.05
C THR A 283 -1.53 -2.97 14.92
N LEU A 284 -1.04 -3.28 13.73
CA LEU A 284 0.39 -3.30 13.41
C LEU A 284 0.63 -2.35 12.24
N ILE A 285 1.45 -1.32 12.47
CA ILE A 285 1.89 -0.40 11.42
C ILE A 285 3.39 -0.61 11.27
N GLN A 286 3.82 -1.03 10.09
CA GLN A 286 5.20 -1.40 9.79
C GLN A 286 5.68 -0.68 8.53
N HIS A 287 6.96 -0.36 8.52
CA HIS A 287 7.64 0.25 7.38
C HIS A 287 8.99 -0.42 7.14
N GLY A 288 9.31 -0.62 5.87
CA GLY A 288 10.65 -0.93 5.42
C GLY A 288 11.58 0.26 5.65
N LEU A 289 12.83 0.00 6.03
CA LEU A 289 13.81 1.08 6.27
C LEU A 289 14.34 1.73 4.98
N GLN A 290 13.88 1.29 3.81
CA GLN A 290 14.44 1.64 2.49
C GLN A 290 13.36 2.04 1.47
N GLU A 291 12.10 2.14 1.90
CA GLU A 291 10.96 2.65 1.12
C GLU A 291 10.54 4.03 1.63
#